data_AF-A0AA51MPJ2-F1
#
_entry.id   AF-A0AA51MPJ2-F1
#
_cell.length_a   1.000
_cell.length_b   1.000
_cell.length_c   1.000
_cell.angle_alpha   90.00
_cell.angle_beta   90.00
_cell.angle_gamma   90.00
#
_symmetry.space_group_name_H-M   'P 1'
#
loop_
_entity.id
_entity.type
_entity.pdbx_description
1 polymer ?
#
loop_
_entity_poly.entity_id
_entity_poly.type
_entity_poly.pdbx_seq_one_letter_code
_entity_poly.pdbx_strand_id
1 'polypeptide(L)'
;MFGLAVYFLLEFYVRKVSFELTQIGKPNDFLNKYKWECWKDIAILISPGYWLARYYKDEIKSKQDYLPCHLKIFIKANNKINLWLSLSLLFILSLLSPLNIIAFFQPLIIWRFLSRSFEIMYAFGNDVVNDNKQQKSNLTKYDRIKLALSSYIEIFIYSSCFYLVTVKDIEPTTAVLISLGVGTLTNVKNELFECNNIVTFAAYIQVFTTLSLVVLSLAIYVSRKK
;
A
#
# COMPACT_ATOMS: atom_id res chain seq x y z
N MET A 1 3.16 -14.60 14.25
CA MET A 1 1.79 -14.89 13.78
C MET A 1 0.75 -13.86 14.22
N PHE A 2 0.71 -13.42 15.48
CA PHE A 2 -0.28 -12.44 15.96
C PHE A 2 -0.31 -11.12 15.15
N GLY A 3 0.84 -10.51 14.88
CA GLY A 3 0.92 -9.26 14.09
C GLY A 3 0.38 -9.40 12.65
N LEU A 4 0.55 -10.57 12.03
CA LEU A 4 0.01 -10.85 10.68
C LEU A 4 -1.51 -10.97 10.71
N ALA A 5 -2.07 -11.64 11.71
CA ALA A 5 -3.52 -11.75 11.87
C ALA A 5 -4.16 -10.39 12.14
N VAL A 6 -3.57 -9.58 13.04
CA VAL A 6 -4.05 -8.21 13.32
C VAL A 6 -3.95 -7.35 12.07
N TYR A 7 -2.84 -7.41 11.33
CA TYR A 7 -2.69 -6.67 10.08
C TYR A 7 -3.70 -7.12 9.01
N PHE A 8 -3.95 -8.43 8.88
CA PHE A 8 -4.96 -8.95 7.97
C PHE A 8 -6.35 -8.41 8.31
N LEU A 9 -6.74 -8.42 9.59
CA LEU A 9 -8.02 -7.87 10.04
C LEU A 9 -8.12 -6.37 9.75
N LEU A 10 -7.03 -5.63 9.95
CA LEU A 10 -6.95 -4.21 9.63
C LEU A 10 -7.15 -3.98 8.12
N GLU A 11 -6.44 -4.72 7.26
CA GLU A 11 -6.60 -4.61 5.81
C GLU A 11 -8.01 -5.01 5.37
N PHE A 12 -8.59 -6.06 5.97
CA PHE A 12 -9.96 -6.48 5.71
C PHE A 12 -10.93 -5.34 5.99
N TYR A 13 -10.79 -4.69 7.15
CA TYR A 13 -11.63 -3.55 7.52
C TYR A 13 -11.46 -2.37 6.55
N VAL A 14 -10.22 -2.00 6.22
CA VAL A 14 -9.92 -0.92 5.24
C VAL A 14 -10.58 -1.19 3.89
N ARG A 15 -10.49 -2.42 3.39
CA ARG A 15 -11.06 -2.80 2.09
C ARG A 15 -12.58 -2.89 2.14
N LYS A 16 -13.14 -3.36 3.25
CA LYS A 16 -14.59 -3.36 3.49
C LYS A 16 -15.16 -1.94 3.47
N VAL A 17 -14.57 -1.01 4.23
CA VAL A 17 -14.99 0.40 4.23
C VAL A 17 -14.86 1.00 2.83
N SER A 18 -13.77 0.72 2.11
CA SER A 18 -13.59 1.18 0.73
C SER A 18 -14.67 0.64 -0.21
N PHE A 19 -15.13 -0.58 0.00
CA PHE A 19 -16.21 -1.21 -0.77
C PHE A 19 -17.56 -0.57 -0.44
N GLU A 20 -17.89 -0.35 0.83
CA GLU A 20 -19.17 0.26 1.24
C GLU A 20 -19.35 1.67 0.64
N LEU A 21 -18.25 2.41 0.45
CA LEU A 21 -18.25 3.71 -0.24
C LEU A 21 -18.64 3.64 -1.72
N THR A 22 -18.64 2.45 -2.34
CA THR A 22 -19.13 2.29 -3.71
C THR A 22 -20.65 2.30 -3.82
N GLN A 23 -21.38 2.11 -2.71
CA GLN A 23 -22.85 2.07 -2.67
C GLN A 23 -23.51 0.99 -3.56
N ILE A 24 -22.77 0.03 -4.09
CA ILE A 24 -23.27 -1.04 -4.98
C ILE A 24 -23.93 -2.22 -4.21
N GLY A 25 -24.35 -1.96 -2.97
CA GLY A 25 -24.89 -2.95 -2.03
C GLY A 25 -23.85 -3.48 -1.03
N LYS A 26 -24.24 -4.51 -0.26
CA LYS A 26 -23.37 -5.17 0.72
C LYS A 26 -22.47 -6.22 0.03
N PRO A 27 -21.23 -6.43 0.55
CA PRO A 27 -20.40 -7.53 0.06
C PRO A 27 -21.09 -8.86 0.38
N ASN A 28 -21.01 -9.82 -0.54
CA ASN A 28 -21.47 -11.18 -0.27
C ASN A 28 -20.66 -11.79 0.89
N ASP A 29 -21.22 -12.81 1.55
CA ASP A 29 -20.54 -13.52 2.63
C ASP A 29 -19.18 -14.07 2.17
N PHE A 30 -18.12 -13.49 2.73
CA PHE A 30 -16.73 -13.80 2.41
C PHE A 30 -16.43 -15.30 2.55
N LEU A 31 -16.94 -15.92 3.61
CA LEU A 31 -16.69 -17.33 3.94
C LEU A 31 -17.43 -18.31 3.03
N ASN A 32 -18.59 -17.93 2.49
CA ASN A 32 -19.49 -18.87 1.79
C ASN A 32 -19.25 -18.92 0.27
N LYS A 33 -18.60 -17.92 -0.33
CA LYS A 33 -18.49 -17.80 -1.79
C LYS A 33 -17.07 -17.86 -2.34
N TYR A 34 -16.04 -17.72 -1.50
CA TYR A 34 -14.67 -17.73 -2.01
C TYR A 34 -14.19 -19.16 -2.32
N LYS A 35 -13.85 -19.40 -3.58
CA LYS A 35 -13.18 -20.64 -4.00
C LYS A 35 -11.68 -20.46 -3.81
N TRP A 36 -11.12 -21.16 -2.83
CA TRP A 36 -9.68 -21.20 -2.59
C TRP A 36 -8.94 -21.77 -3.80
N GLU A 37 -7.93 -21.05 -4.26
CA GLU A 37 -7.03 -21.45 -5.33
C GLU A 37 -5.59 -21.39 -4.81
N CYS A 38 -4.95 -22.55 -4.68
CA CYS A 38 -3.68 -22.76 -3.97
C CYS A 38 -2.58 -21.72 -4.29
N TRP A 39 -2.40 -21.32 -5.55
CA TRP A 39 -1.38 -20.35 -5.96
C TRP A 39 -1.79 -18.88 -5.74
N LYS A 40 -3.09 -18.58 -5.81
CA LYS A 40 -3.61 -17.21 -5.57
C LYS A 40 -3.63 -16.90 -4.08
N ASP A 41 -3.78 -17.89 -3.23
CA ASP A 41 -3.91 -17.72 -1.78
C ASP A 41 -2.56 -17.61 -1.06
N ILE A 42 -1.47 -18.10 -1.67
CA ILE A 42 -0.09 -17.78 -1.19
C ILE A 42 0.14 -16.26 -1.19
N ALA A 43 -0.53 -15.51 -2.07
CA ALA A 43 -0.43 -14.05 -2.08
C ALA A 43 -0.93 -13.40 -0.77
N ILE A 44 -1.78 -14.08 0.02
CA ILE A 44 -2.18 -13.61 1.36
C ILE A 44 -0.97 -13.51 2.29
N LEU A 45 -0.03 -14.45 2.18
CA LEU A 45 1.19 -14.46 3.00
C LEU A 45 2.22 -13.43 2.55
N ILE A 46 2.08 -12.86 1.35
CA ILE A 46 3.04 -11.88 0.82
C ILE A 46 2.47 -10.46 0.92
N SER A 47 1.20 -10.28 0.55
CA SER A 47 0.50 -9.00 0.60
C SER A 47 -1.01 -9.24 0.83
N PRO A 48 -1.45 -9.30 2.09
CA PRO A 48 -2.87 -9.33 2.45
C PRO A 48 -3.67 -8.22 1.77
N GLY A 49 -3.09 -7.01 1.70
CA GLY A 49 -3.72 -5.84 1.09
C GLY A 49 -3.99 -6.04 -0.40
N TYR A 50 -3.04 -6.62 -1.14
CA TYR A 50 -3.20 -6.96 -2.55
C TYR A 50 -4.29 -8.01 -2.77
N TRP A 51 -4.24 -9.11 -2.01
CA TRP A 51 -5.21 -10.19 -2.15
C TRP A 51 -6.63 -9.72 -1.84
N LEU A 52 -6.81 -8.98 -0.75
CA LEU A 52 -8.12 -8.40 -0.39
C LEU A 52 -8.59 -7.36 -1.42
N ALA A 53 -7.69 -6.51 -1.93
CA ALA A 53 -8.04 -5.59 -3.00
C ALA A 53 -8.55 -6.32 -4.23
N ARG A 54 -7.95 -7.45 -4.60
CA ARG A 54 -8.42 -8.29 -5.70
C ARG A 54 -9.80 -8.88 -5.41
N TYR A 55 -9.99 -9.48 -4.24
CA TYR A 55 -11.27 -10.02 -3.80
C TYR A 55 -12.41 -9.01 -3.97
N TYR A 56 -12.26 -7.80 -3.41
CA TYR A 56 -13.31 -6.78 -3.49
C TYR A 56 -13.50 -6.23 -4.91
N LYS A 57 -12.44 -6.14 -5.73
CA LYS A 57 -12.59 -5.76 -7.15
C LYS A 57 -13.40 -6.79 -7.94
N ASP A 58 -13.15 -8.08 -7.70
CA ASP A 58 -13.87 -9.16 -8.37
C ASP A 58 -15.33 -9.23 -7.88
N GLU A 59 -15.57 -9.00 -6.59
CA GLU A 59 -16.91 -8.88 -6.02
C GLU A 59 -17.69 -7.71 -6.65
N ILE A 60 -17.09 -6.52 -6.79
CA ILE A 60 -17.72 -5.36 -7.46
C ILE A 60 -18.12 -5.71 -8.90
N LYS A 61 -17.24 -6.39 -9.65
CA LYS A 61 -17.51 -6.80 -11.04
C LYS A 61 -18.60 -7.86 -11.17
N SER A 62 -18.83 -8.64 -10.11
CA SER A 62 -19.82 -9.72 -10.11
C SER A 62 -21.25 -9.23 -9.83
N LYS A 63 -21.43 -7.97 -9.39
CA LYS A 63 -22.76 -7.40 -9.13
C LYS A 63 -23.47 -7.10 -10.45
N GLN A 64 -24.78 -7.35 -10.48
CA GLN A 64 -25.62 -7.17 -11.67
C GLN A 64 -25.62 -5.72 -12.18
N ASP A 65 -25.62 -4.75 -11.26
CA ASP A 65 -25.62 -3.30 -11.57
C ASP A 65 -24.20 -2.73 -11.71
N TYR A 66 -23.22 -3.57 -12.09
CA TYR A 66 -21.83 -3.15 -12.21
C TYR A 66 -21.66 -2.07 -13.29
N LEU A 67 -21.24 -0.89 -12.81
CA LEU A 67 -20.67 0.17 -13.64
C LEU A 67 -19.17 0.35 -13.35
N PRO A 68 -18.32 0.62 -14.37
CA PRO A 68 -16.89 0.90 -14.19
C PRO A 68 -16.55 2.08 -13.25
N CYS A 69 -17.53 2.94 -12.95
CA CYS A 69 -17.40 4.02 -11.97
C CYS A 69 -17.26 3.49 -10.54
N HIS A 70 -17.89 2.37 -10.17
CA HIS A 70 -17.78 1.77 -8.84
C HIS A 70 -16.35 1.32 -8.56
N LEU A 71 -15.70 0.70 -9.55
CA LEU A 71 -14.30 0.30 -9.44
C LEU A 71 -13.37 1.51 -9.27
N LYS A 72 -13.67 2.62 -9.96
CA LYS A 72 -12.96 3.88 -9.80
C LYS A 72 -13.12 4.44 -8.38
N ILE A 73 -14.35 4.44 -7.84
CA ILE A 73 -14.64 4.91 -6.47
C ILE A 73 -13.87 4.06 -5.47
N PHE A 74 -13.95 2.73 -5.59
CA PHE A 74 -13.22 1.79 -4.73
C PHE A 74 -11.71 2.05 -4.73
N ILE A 75 -11.09 2.17 -5.91
CA ILE A 75 -9.64 2.40 -6.03
C ILE A 75 -9.23 3.73 -5.37
N LYS A 76 -9.99 4.81 -5.62
CA LYS A 76 -9.74 6.12 -5.02
C LYS A 76 -9.93 6.12 -3.50
N ALA A 77 -11.01 5.52 -3.02
CA ALA A 77 -11.30 5.39 -1.60
C ALA A 77 -10.20 4.59 -0.91
N ASN A 78 -9.82 3.44 -1.47
CA ASN A 78 -8.80 2.57 -0.91
C ASN A 78 -7.43 3.26 -0.82
N ASN A 79 -7.02 3.99 -1.87
CA ASN A 79 -5.79 4.77 -1.83
C ASN A 79 -5.85 5.87 -0.74
N LYS A 80 -6.96 6.61 -0.68
CA LYS A 80 -7.15 7.69 0.30
C LYS A 80 -7.13 7.16 1.75
N ILE A 81 -7.83 6.07 2.03
CA ILE A 81 -7.89 5.47 3.37
C ILE A 81 -6.52 4.94 3.77
N ASN A 82 -5.77 4.31 2.85
CA ASN A 82 -4.40 3.86 3.13
C ASN A 82 -3.45 5.02 3.47
N LEU A 83 -3.54 6.14 2.75
CA LEU A 83 -2.79 7.35 3.09
C LEU A 83 -3.13 7.85 4.50
N TRP A 84 -4.42 7.97 4.83
CA TRP A 84 -4.85 8.38 6.17
C TRP A 84 -4.39 7.42 7.24
N LEU A 85 -4.48 6.10 7.00
CA LEU A 85 -4.01 5.12 7.96
C LEU A 85 -2.49 5.21 8.19
N SER A 86 -1.70 5.43 7.14
CA SER A 86 -0.27 5.66 7.25
C SER A 86 0.05 6.93 8.06
N LEU A 87 -0.67 8.03 7.82
CA LEU A 87 -0.55 9.27 8.60
C LEU A 87 -0.91 9.06 10.07
N SER A 88 -2.05 8.42 10.34
CA SER A 88 -2.51 8.12 11.69
C SER A 88 -1.52 7.23 12.43
N LEU A 89 -0.97 6.21 11.76
CA LEU A 89 0.06 5.35 12.36
C LEU A 89 1.33 6.13 12.70
N LEU A 90 1.81 6.99 11.80
CA LEU A 90 2.99 7.81 12.08
C LEU A 90 2.75 8.73 13.27
N PHE A 91 1.59 9.38 13.31
CA PHE A 91 1.19 10.25 14.42
C PHE A 91 1.12 9.49 15.75
N ILE A 92 0.45 8.33 15.79
CA ILE A 92 0.35 7.48 16.98
C ILE A 92 1.75 7.04 17.42
N LEU A 93 2.58 6.51 16.51
CA LEU A 93 3.94 6.08 16.87
C LEU A 93 4.80 7.22 17.39
N SER A 94 4.62 8.44 16.87
CA SER A 94 5.34 9.61 17.33
C SER A 94 4.95 9.98 18.78
N LEU A 95 3.65 9.91 19.11
CA LEU A 95 3.16 10.11 20.48
C LEU A 95 3.61 9.03 21.45
N LEU A 96 3.68 7.78 20.99
CA LEU A 96 4.08 6.64 21.82
C LEU A 96 5.61 6.47 21.90
N SER A 97 6.37 7.25 21.12
CA SER A 97 7.83 7.12 21.05
C SER A 97 8.54 7.23 22.40
N PRO A 98 8.15 8.16 23.30
CA PRO A 98 8.78 8.28 24.61
C PRO A 98 8.43 7.13 25.58
N LEU A 99 7.42 6.32 25.27
CA LEU A 99 6.84 5.34 26.20
C LEU A 99 7.46 3.94 26.08
N ASN A 100 8.48 3.75 25.24
CA ASN A 100 9.17 2.46 25.00
C ASN A 100 8.28 1.27 24.60
N ILE A 101 7.04 1.53 24.19
CA ILE A 101 6.08 0.51 23.72
C ILE A 101 6.05 0.35 22.19
N ILE A 102 6.89 1.10 21.45
CA ILE A 102 6.96 1.02 19.98
C ILE A 102 7.28 -0.40 19.50
N ALA A 103 8.13 -1.13 20.23
CA ALA A 103 8.53 -2.49 19.89
C ALA A 103 7.34 -3.45 19.73
N PHE A 104 6.23 -3.21 20.44
CA PHE A 104 5.00 -3.99 20.30
C PHE A 104 4.38 -3.87 18.90
N PHE A 105 4.49 -2.70 18.27
CA PHE A 105 3.94 -2.43 16.94
C PHE A 105 4.87 -2.87 15.81
N GLN A 106 6.13 -3.18 16.11
CA GLN A 106 7.16 -3.46 15.11
C GLN A 106 6.75 -4.54 14.09
N PRO A 107 6.22 -5.73 14.47
CA PRO A 107 5.83 -6.73 13.48
C PRO A 107 4.71 -6.26 12.55
N LEU A 108 3.75 -5.49 13.07
CA LEU A 108 2.64 -4.94 12.28
C LEU A 108 3.15 -3.92 11.27
N ILE A 109 4.06 -3.04 11.68
CA ILE A 109 4.61 -1.98 10.81
C ILE A 109 5.51 -2.58 9.73
N ILE A 110 6.37 -3.54 10.06
CA ILE A 110 7.20 -4.24 9.07
C ILE A 110 6.32 -4.91 8.01
N TRP A 111 5.28 -5.61 8.45
CA TRP A 111 4.38 -6.30 7.54
C TRP A 111 3.59 -5.33 6.66
N ARG A 112 3.10 -4.23 7.25
CA ARG A 112 2.45 -3.15 6.49
C ARG A 112 3.37 -2.56 5.43
N PHE A 113 4.62 -2.27 5.78
CA PHE A 113 5.63 -1.72 4.86
C PHE A 113 5.79 -2.64 3.64
N LEU A 114 6.02 -3.94 3.86
CA LEU A 114 6.22 -4.91 2.77
C LEU A 114 4.96 -5.09 1.93
N SER A 115 3.82 -5.34 2.57
CA SER A 115 2.53 -5.58 1.92
C SER A 115 2.12 -4.39 1.06
N ARG A 116 2.30 -3.16 1.56
CA ARG A 116 1.93 -1.94 0.85
C ARG A 116 2.89 -1.61 -0.29
N SER A 117 4.19 -1.83 -0.10
CA SER A 117 5.21 -1.67 -1.16
C SER A 117 4.87 -2.57 -2.34
N PHE A 118 4.61 -3.86 -2.08
CA PHE A 118 4.23 -4.82 -3.11
C PHE A 118 2.91 -4.44 -3.80
N GLU A 119 1.89 -4.04 -3.04
CA GLU A 119 0.60 -3.64 -3.60
C GLU A 119 0.73 -2.44 -4.55
N ILE A 120 1.49 -1.41 -4.16
CA ILE A 120 1.74 -0.23 -4.99
C ILE A 120 2.44 -0.64 -6.28
N MET A 121 3.56 -1.37 -6.17
CA MET A 121 4.31 -1.82 -7.34
C MET A 121 3.45 -2.64 -8.30
N TYR A 122 2.69 -3.60 -7.78
CA TYR A 122 1.81 -4.43 -8.60
C TYR A 122 0.72 -3.59 -9.27
N ALA A 123 0.06 -2.69 -8.52
CA ALA A 123 -1.04 -1.89 -9.05
C ALA A 123 -0.60 -1.03 -10.24
N PHE A 124 0.53 -0.33 -10.10
CA PHE A 124 1.06 0.51 -11.18
C PHE A 124 1.69 -0.33 -12.31
N GLY A 125 2.33 -1.46 -12.00
CA GLY A 125 2.90 -2.35 -13.01
C GLY A 125 1.80 -2.96 -13.89
N ASN A 126 0.72 -3.42 -13.26
CA ASN A 126 -0.45 -3.94 -13.96
C ASN A 126 -1.14 -2.87 -14.82
N ASP A 127 -1.19 -1.61 -14.35
CA ASP A 127 -1.76 -0.49 -15.11
C ASP A 127 -0.98 -0.17 -16.39
N VAL A 128 0.35 -0.37 -16.40
CA VAL A 128 1.20 -0.19 -17.58
C VAL A 128 1.13 -1.39 -18.53
N VAL A 129 1.26 -2.61 -18.01
CA VAL A 129 1.30 -3.83 -18.83
C VAL A 129 -0.03 -4.12 -19.51
N ASN A 130 -1.15 -3.85 -18.83
CA ASN A 130 -2.49 -4.22 -19.32
C ASN A 130 -3.27 -3.06 -19.98
N ASP A 131 -2.57 -2.05 -20.54
CA ASP A 131 -3.17 -0.80 -21.06
C ASP A 131 -4.27 -1.02 -22.15
N ASN A 132 -4.31 -2.20 -22.77
CA ASN A 132 -5.16 -2.54 -23.92
C ASN A 132 -6.32 -3.51 -23.67
N LYS A 133 -6.50 -4.10 -22.49
CA LYS A 133 -7.58 -5.09 -22.27
C LYS A 133 -8.72 -4.53 -21.41
N GLN A 134 -9.93 -4.53 -21.99
CA GLN A 134 -11.34 -4.40 -21.51
C GLN A 134 -11.72 -4.36 -20.01
N GLN A 135 -10.86 -3.99 -19.08
CA GLN A 135 -11.16 -3.89 -17.63
C GLN A 135 -10.81 -2.52 -17.07
N LYS A 136 -11.07 -1.46 -17.85
CA LYS A 136 -10.75 -0.11 -17.42
C LYS A 136 -11.77 0.33 -16.37
N SER A 137 -11.38 0.22 -15.09
CA SER A 137 -11.83 1.21 -14.10
C SER A 137 -11.85 2.57 -14.80
N ASN A 138 -12.93 3.36 -14.68
CA ASN A 138 -13.11 4.60 -15.44
C ASN A 138 -12.17 5.75 -14.97
N LEU A 139 -10.94 5.40 -14.58
CA LEU A 139 -9.85 6.27 -14.17
C LEU A 139 -9.27 6.96 -15.39
N THR A 140 -9.36 8.28 -15.37
CA THR A 140 -8.72 9.13 -16.38
C THR A 140 -7.21 9.17 -16.17
N LYS A 141 -6.47 9.67 -17.16
CA LYS A 141 -5.02 9.94 -17.04
C LYS A 141 -4.70 10.78 -15.79
N TYR A 142 -5.46 11.85 -15.57
CA TYR A 142 -5.30 12.72 -14.39
C TYR A 142 -5.62 12.02 -13.07
N ASP A 143 -6.65 11.16 -13.05
CA ASP A 143 -6.97 10.38 -11.85
C ASP A 143 -5.80 9.46 -11.46
N ARG A 144 -5.16 8.82 -12.45
CA ARG A 144 -4.00 7.95 -12.20
C ARG A 144 -2.78 8.73 -11.70
N ILE A 145 -2.50 9.90 -12.25
CA ILE A 145 -1.41 10.77 -11.76
C ILE A 145 -1.68 11.20 -10.32
N LYS A 146 -2.92 11.56 -9.98
CA LYS A 146 -3.30 11.88 -8.60
C LYS A 146 -3.11 10.69 -7.65
N LEU A 147 -3.48 9.48 -8.09
CA LEU A 147 -3.25 8.25 -7.32
C LEU A 147 -1.76 7.96 -7.15
N ALA A 148 -0.94 8.17 -8.18
CA ALA A 148 0.50 8.02 -8.12
C ALA A 148 1.12 9.00 -7.14
N LEU A 149 0.77 10.30 -7.22
CA LEU A 149 1.28 11.32 -6.31
C LEU A 149 0.88 11.03 -4.85
N SER A 150 -0.38 10.66 -4.62
CA SER A 150 -0.87 10.25 -3.30
C SER A 150 -0.09 9.04 -2.76
N SER A 151 0.12 8.02 -3.59
CA SER A 151 0.91 6.84 -3.22
C SER A 151 2.39 7.17 -3.00
N TYR A 152 2.95 8.13 -3.74
CA TYR A 152 4.34 8.59 -3.57
C TYR A 152 4.53 9.23 -2.20
N ILE A 153 3.62 10.11 -1.78
CA ILE A 153 3.60 10.69 -0.44
C ILE A 153 3.41 9.60 0.61
N GLU A 154 2.50 8.66 0.36
CA GLU A 154 2.24 7.53 1.25
C GLU A 154 3.50 6.69 1.52
N ILE A 155 4.34 6.45 0.49
CA ILE A 155 5.61 5.71 0.62
C ILE A 155 6.49 6.34 1.68
N PHE A 156 6.67 7.66 1.64
CA PHE A 156 7.48 8.34 2.65
C PHE A 156 6.90 8.17 4.06
N ILE A 157 5.59 8.26 4.20
CA ILE A 157 4.93 8.19 5.51
C ILE A 157 5.04 6.79 6.10
N TYR A 158 4.65 5.74 5.38
CA TYR A 158 4.71 4.39 5.95
C TYR A 158 6.16 3.91 6.14
N SER A 159 7.11 4.39 5.31
CA SER A 159 8.54 4.09 5.49
C SER A 159 9.10 4.81 6.71
N SER A 160 8.61 6.02 7.04
CA SER A 160 8.97 6.71 8.28
C SER A 160 8.55 5.90 9.51
N CYS A 161 7.34 5.32 9.49
CA CYS A 161 6.91 4.39 10.54
C CYS A 161 7.86 3.19 10.65
N PHE A 162 8.28 2.62 9.51
CA PHE A 162 9.22 1.50 9.49
C PHE A 162 10.56 1.87 10.13
N TYR A 163 11.17 2.98 9.75
CA TYR A 163 12.46 3.39 10.32
C TYR A 163 12.32 3.70 11.81
N LEU A 164 11.24 4.35 12.23
CA LEU A 164 10.98 4.67 13.64
C LEU A 164 10.91 3.43 14.54
N VAL A 165 10.39 2.30 14.03
CA VAL A 165 10.29 1.06 14.81
C VAL A 165 11.48 0.11 14.66
N THR A 166 12.39 0.35 13.70
CA THR A 166 13.48 -0.58 13.37
C THR A 166 14.87 -0.03 13.68
N VAL A 167 15.05 1.29 13.58
CA VAL A 167 16.28 1.96 13.98
C VAL A 167 16.14 2.34 15.44
N LYS A 168 17.11 1.93 16.26
CA LYS A 168 17.09 2.20 17.70
C LYS A 168 17.38 3.67 17.97
N ASP A 169 16.73 4.20 19.00
CA ASP A 169 17.04 5.50 19.61
C ASP A 169 16.98 6.70 18.63
N ILE A 170 16.09 6.64 17.64
CA ILE A 170 15.84 7.77 16.74
C ILE A 170 14.55 8.51 17.08
N GLU A 171 14.59 9.82 16.90
CA GLU A 171 13.39 10.66 17.00
C GLU A 171 12.47 10.49 15.77
N PRO A 172 11.16 10.70 15.92
CA PRO A 172 10.22 10.64 14.79
C PRO A 172 10.58 11.55 13.61
N THR A 173 11.12 12.74 13.90
CA THR A 173 11.63 13.70 12.89
C THR A 173 12.77 13.10 12.07
N THR A 174 13.70 12.43 12.74
CA THR A 174 14.83 11.74 12.11
C THR A 174 14.34 10.58 11.23
N ALA A 175 13.35 9.82 11.68
CA ALA A 175 12.75 8.75 10.88
C ALA A 175 12.12 9.27 9.57
N VAL A 176 11.48 10.44 9.62
CA VAL A 176 10.94 11.11 8.42
C VAL A 176 12.06 11.56 7.48
N LEU A 177 13.13 12.14 8.01
CA LEU A 177 14.28 12.56 7.20
C LEU A 177 14.97 11.38 6.54
N ILE A 178 15.15 10.26 7.26
CA ILE A 178 15.69 9.01 6.69
C ILE A 178 14.80 8.54 5.54
N SER A 179 13.48 8.49 5.76
CA SER A 179 12.52 8.07 4.75
C SER A 179 12.57 8.94 3.49
N LEU A 180 12.61 10.26 3.65
CA LEU A 180 12.74 11.20 2.54
C LEU A 180 14.07 11.01 1.80
N GLY A 181 15.18 10.90 2.54
CA GLY A 181 16.52 10.72 1.96
C GLY A 181 16.66 9.43 1.17
N VAL A 182 16.20 8.30 1.72
CA VAL A 182 16.22 7.01 1.05
C VAL A 182 15.30 7.00 -0.17
N GLY A 183 14.05 7.44 -0.01
CA GLY A 183 13.06 7.39 -1.10
C GLY A 183 13.37 8.34 -2.26
N THR A 184 14.23 9.35 -2.04
CA THR A 184 14.73 10.28 -3.07
C THR A 184 16.11 9.91 -3.63
N LEU A 185 16.67 8.75 -3.24
CA LEU A 185 18.00 8.27 -3.66
C LEU A 185 19.19 9.15 -3.21
N THR A 186 18.99 10.06 -2.25
CA THR A 186 20.05 11.01 -1.85
C THR A 186 20.96 10.46 -0.75
N ASN A 187 20.49 9.52 0.08
CA ASN A 187 21.22 9.06 1.27
C ASN A 187 21.08 7.53 1.53
N VAL A 188 21.37 6.69 0.53
CA VAL A 188 21.29 5.22 0.69
C VAL A 188 22.50 4.63 1.45
N LYS A 189 23.60 5.38 1.58
CA LYS A 189 24.82 4.98 2.32
C LYS A 189 24.95 5.67 3.68
N ASN A 190 23.87 5.68 4.46
CA ASN A 190 23.95 6.18 5.83
C ASN A 190 24.58 5.10 6.74
N GLU A 191 25.47 5.49 7.66
CA GLU A 191 26.14 4.57 8.61
C GLU A 191 25.13 3.75 9.43
N LEU A 192 23.93 4.29 9.64
CA LEU A 192 22.80 3.62 10.29
C LEU A 192 22.36 2.30 9.60
N PHE A 193 22.69 2.10 8.32
CA PHE A 193 22.35 0.90 7.56
C PHE A 193 23.40 -0.21 7.64
N GLU A 194 24.67 0.14 7.90
CA GLU A 194 25.77 -0.83 7.83
C GLU A 194 25.67 -1.92 8.92
N CYS A 195 24.99 -1.61 10.03
CA CYS A 195 24.81 -2.53 11.15
C CYS A 195 23.51 -3.35 11.12
N ASN A 196 22.59 -3.10 10.17
CA ASN A 196 21.27 -3.76 10.15
C ASN A 196 20.78 -4.12 8.75
N ASN A 197 21.03 -5.37 8.34
CA ASN A 197 20.60 -5.94 7.06
C ASN A 197 19.11 -5.75 6.74
N ILE A 198 18.23 -5.77 7.75
CA ILE A 198 16.79 -5.61 7.55
C ILE A 198 16.47 -4.18 7.10
N VAL A 199 17.13 -3.19 7.70
CA VAL A 199 16.91 -1.77 7.37
C VAL A 199 17.48 -1.48 5.99
N THR A 200 18.65 -2.03 5.65
CA THR A 200 19.24 -1.92 4.31
C THR A 200 18.36 -2.54 3.23
N PHE A 201 17.83 -3.74 3.48
CA PHE A 201 16.90 -4.39 2.56
C PHE A 201 15.61 -3.59 2.38
N ALA A 202 15.06 -3.05 3.46
CA ALA A 202 13.89 -2.18 3.39
C ALA A 202 14.16 -0.89 2.62
N ALA A 203 15.35 -0.29 2.77
CA ALA A 203 15.74 0.88 1.99
C ALA A 203 15.73 0.59 0.48
N TYR A 204 16.25 -0.57 0.05
CA TYR A 204 16.16 -1.00 -1.35
C TYR A 204 14.73 -1.24 -1.82
N ILE A 205 13.86 -1.83 -0.98
CA ILE A 205 12.43 -2.00 -1.31
C ILE A 205 11.76 -0.64 -1.50
N GLN A 206 12.02 0.31 -0.60
CA GLN A 206 11.46 1.65 -0.68
C GLN A 206 11.91 2.32 -1.99
N VAL A 207 13.21 2.32 -2.28
CA VAL A 207 13.78 2.85 -3.53
C VAL A 207 13.16 2.20 -4.76
N PHE A 208 13.06 0.87 -4.78
CA PHE A 208 12.51 0.16 -5.91
C PHE A 208 11.03 0.49 -6.11
N THR A 209 10.28 0.67 -5.02
CA THR A 209 8.87 1.05 -5.05
C THR A 209 8.68 2.48 -5.55
N THR A 210 9.48 3.45 -5.06
CA THR A 210 9.40 4.84 -5.51
C THR A 210 9.80 4.97 -6.99
N LEU A 211 10.89 4.34 -7.40
CA LEU A 211 11.34 4.33 -8.79
C LEU A 211 10.31 3.69 -9.71
N SER A 212 9.78 2.51 -9.34
CA SER A 212 8.73 1.84 -10.11
C SER A 212 7.54 2.77 -10.28
N LEU A 213 7.08 3.41 -9.21
CA LEU A 213 5.96 4.34 -9.28
C LEU A 213 6.25 5.52 -10.22
N VAL A 214 7.41 6.17 -10.10
CA VAL A 214 7.76 7.33 -10.95
C VAL A 214 7.86 6.92 -12.42
N VAL A 215 8.62 5.85 -12.72
CA VAL A 215 8.83 5.36 -14.09
C VAL A 215 7.52 4.91 -14.72
N LEU A 216 6.71 4.11 -14.01
CA LEU A 216 5.44 3.61 -14.53
C LEU A 216 4.41 4.75 -14.69
N SER A 217 4.40 5.73 -13.79
CA SER A 217 3.53 6.91 -13.92
C SER A 217 3.90 7.77 -15.13
N LEU A 218 5.20 7.95 -15.40
CA LEU A 218 5.69 8.61 -16.61
C LEU A 218 5.33 7.81 -17.87
N ALA A 219 5.47 6.48 -17.85
CA ALA A 219 5.08 5.62 -18.96
C ALA A 219 3.59 5.76 -19.29
N ILE A 220 2.70 5.77 -18.29
CA ILE A 220 1.26 6.03 -18.47
C ILE A 220 1.03 7.44 -19.04
N TYR A 221 1.83 8.42 -18.60
CA TYR A 221 1.71 9.79 -19.07
C TYR A 221 2.08 9.91 -20.56
N VAL A 222 3.14 9.24 -21.00
CA VAL A 222 3.66 9.33 -22.38
C VAL A 222 2.88 8.42 -23.34
N SER A 223 2.54 7.20 -22.93
CA SER A 223 1.90 6.17 -23.78
C SER A 223 0.53 6.59 -24.31
N ARG A 224 -0.26 7.32 -23.50
CA ARG A 224 -1.64 7.66 -23.87
C ARG A 224 -1.68 8.95 -24.69
N LYS A 225 -1.76 8.79 -26.02
CA LYS A 225 -2.21 9.84 -26.95
C LYS A 225 -3.59 10.36 -26.52
N LYS A 226 -3.80 11.67 -26.72
CA LYS A 226 -5.01 12.42 -26.34
C LYS A 226 -6.27 11.73 -26.84
#